data_AF-A0A9R1KL20-F1
#
_entry.id   AF-A0A9R1KL20-F1
#
_cell.length_a   1.000
_cell.length_b   1.000
_cell.length_c   1.000
_cell.angle_alpha   90.00
_cell.angle_beta   90.00
_cell.angle_gamma   90.00
#
_symmetry.space_group_name_H-M   'P 1'
#
loop_
_entity.id
_entity.type
_entity.pdbx_description
1 polymer ?
#
loop_
_entity_poly.entity_id
_entity_poly.type
_entity_poly.pdbx_seq_one_letter_code
_entity_poly.pdbx_strand_id
1 'polypeptide(L)'
;MRVVERTGEGLRVTRMAVPLKDTEEENLLDHLEPCLDFIDEGRKAGNVLVHCFAGVSRSATIITAYLMRTEQKSLEEALESLKEINESVCPNDGFLDQLKLFEEMGFKVDTSSSLYRRFRLKLLGQSYKVGEKIGNHVFEDDPGVARQPNPTQELSGKEKALKTAYRCKKCRRIAAAQDNVIGHTPGEGNSSFAWHDKRKGHTHNKEQDCSSLYVEPLKWMTPEDGALEGKLSCIHCGARLGYFNWSGIQCNCGSWITPAFQISKSKVDVSTI
;
A
#
# COMPACT_ATOMS: atom_id res chain seq x y z
N MET A 1 3.93 -17.33 -11.92
CA MET A 1 4.15 -18.78 -12.16
C MET A 1 5.33 -18.90 -13.13
N ARG A 2 6.49 -19.38 -12.67
CA ARG A 2 7.69 -19.58 -13.52
C ARG A 2 7.64 -21.00 -14.09
N VAL A 3 7.79 -21.15 -15.39
CA VAL A 3 7.78 -22.44 -16.09
C VAL A 3 9.03 -22.54 -16.95
N VAL A 4 9.72 -23.68 -16.89
CA VAL A 4 10.84 -23.98 -17.78
C VAL A 4 10.31 -24.86 -18.91
N GLU A 5 10.38 -24.37 -20.13
CA GLU A 5 9.91 -25.03 -21.34
C GLU A 5 11.12 -25.44 -22.20
N ARG A 6 11.01 -26.59 -22.87
CA ARG A 6 11.98 -27.04 -23.89
C ARG A 6 11.35 -26.79 -25.25
N THR A 7 11.88 -25.84 -26.00
CA THR A 7 11.33 -25.44 -27.31
C THR A 7 12.28 -25.91 -28.42
N GLY A 8 12.18 -27.18 -28.82
CA GLY A 8 13.07 -27.77 -29.83
C GLY A 8 14.37 -28.35 -29.25
N GLU A 9 15.30 -28.77 -30.12
CA GLU A 9 16.59 -29.32 -29.71
C GLU A 9 17.49 -28.22 -29.13
N GLY A 10 17.91 -28.38 -27.87
CA GLY A 10 18.90 -27.52 -27.22
C GLY A 10 18.40 -26.16 -26.68
N LEU A 11 17.19 -25.73 -27.04
CA LEU A 11 16.63 -24.44 -26.60
C LEU A 11 15.79 -24.60 -25.33
N ARG A 12 16.30 -24.03 -24.23
CA ARG A 12 15.62 -23.95 -22.94
C ARG A 12 15.13 -22.52 -22.74
N VAL A 13 13.81 -22.33 -22.68
CA VAL A 13 13.19 -21.04 -22.40
C VAL A 13 12.60 -21.09 -20.99
N THR A 14 12.90 -20.08 -20.18
CA THR A 14 12.20 -19.88 -18.90
C THR A 14 11.17 -18.79 -19.12
N ARG A 15 9.92 -19.05 -18.76
CA ARG A 15 8.81 -18.13 -18.94
C ARG A 15 8.19 -17.75 -17.60
N MET A 16 7.81 -16.50 -17.47
CA MET A 16 6.98 -16.01 -16.39
C MET A 16 5.78 -15.26 -16.97
N ALA A 17 4.58 -15.77 -16.70
CA ALA A 17 3.36 -15.07 -17.02
C ALA A 17 2.91 -14.21 -15.83
N VAL A 18 2.58 -12.95 -16.10
CA VAL A 18 2.08 -11.98 -15.14
C VAL A 18 0.65 -11.64 -15.56
N PRO A 19 -0.37 -11.97 -14.76
CA PRO A 19 -1.77 -11.74 -15.11
C PRO A 19 -2.15 -10.27 -14.89
N LEU A 20 -1.49 -9.35 -15.59
CA LEU A 20 -1.66 -7.91 -15.48
C LEU A 20 -2.59 -7.40 -16.60
N LYS A 21 -3.75 -6.84 -16.23
CA LYS A 21 -4.65 -6.14 -17.17
C LYS A 21 -4.11 -4.76 -17.50
N ASP A 22 -4.51 -4.21 -18.64
CA ASP A 22 -4.07 -2.89 -19.10
C ASP A 22 -5.12 -1.82 -18.76
N THR A 23 -5.34 -1.62 -17.47
CA THR A 23 -6.33 -0.68 -16.94
C THR A 23 -5.72 0.10 -15.79
N GLU A 24 -6.21 1.31 -15.53
CA GLU A 24 -5.65 2.21 -14.51
C GLU A 24 -5.86 1.68 -13.08
N GLU A 25 -6.85 0.80 -12.88
CA GLU A 25 -7.19 0.19 -11.60
C GLU A 25 -6.32 -1.04 -11.26
N GLU A 26 -5.54 -1.54 -12.21
CA GLU A 26 -4.74 -2.74 -12.01
C GLU A 26 -3.53 -2.46 -11.09
N ASN A 27 -3.31 -3.31 -10.08
CA ASN A 27 -2.20 -3.17 -9.14
C ASN A 27 -0.89 -3.71 -9.72
N LEU A 28 -0.11 -2.84 -10.36
CA LEU A 28 1.24 -3.11 -10.86
C LEU A 28 2.22 -3.45 -9.73
N LEU A 29 2.13 -2.77 -8.57
CA LEU A 29 3.14 -2.86 -7.51
C LEU A 29 3.27 -4.28 -6.94
N ASP A 30 2.18 -5.06 -6.91
CA ASP A 30 2.19 -6.48 -6.49
C ASP A 30 3.07 -7.36 -7.39
N HIS A 31 3.39 -6.88 -8.60
CA HIS A 31 4.09 -7.64 -9.62
C HIS A 31 5.54 -7.16 -9.86
N LEU A 32 5.92 -5.95 -9.44
CA LEU A 32 7.22 -5.39 -9.79
C LEU A 32 8.38 -6.27 -9.31
N GLU A 33 8.52 -6.51 -8.01
CA GLU A 33 9.69 -7.24 -7.47
C GLU A 33 9.92 -8.60 -8.18
N PRO A 34 8.92 -9.51 -8.31
CA PRO A 34 9.12 -10.76 -9.02
C PRO A 34 9.47 -10.59 -10.51
N CYS A 35 8.93 -9.57 -11.17
CA CYS A 35 9.23 -9.27 -12.57
C CYS A 35 10.66 -8.82 -12.76
N LEU A 36 11.08 -7.87 -11.94
CA LEU A 36 12.38 -7.25 -12.09
C LEU A 36 13.49 -8.24 -11.69
N ASP A 37 13.26 -9.08 -10.67
CA ASP A 37 14.17 -10.18 -10.30
C ASP A 37 14.28 -11.23 -11.42
N PHE A 38 13.17 -11.55 -12.09
CA PHE A 38 13.19 -12.46 -13.24
C PHE A 38 14.03 -11.90 -14.40
N ILE A 39 13.98 -10.59 -14.66
CA ILE A 39 14.80 -9.94 -15.67
C ILE A 39 16.28 -10.01 -15.28
N ASP A 40 16.63 -9.71 -14.01
CA ASP A 40 18.01 -9.78 -13.54
C ASP A 40 18.60 -11.18 -13.60
N GLU A 41 17.85 -12.20 -13.18
CA GLU A 41 18.24 -13.61 -13.32
C GLU A 41 18.42 -13.99 -14.79
N GLY A 42 17.46 -13.60 -15.64
CA GLY A 42 17.48 -13.90 -17.07
C GLY A 42 18.68 -13.29 -17.78
N ARG A 43 19.02 -12.02 -17.50
CA ARG A 43 20.17 -11.32 -18.10
C ARG A 43 21.52 -11.93 -17.74
N LYS A 44 21.62 -12.62 -16.59
CA LYS A 44 22.84 -13.36 -16.22
C LYS A 44 23.01 -14.65 -17.02
N ALA A 45 21.91 -15.22 -17.51
CA ALA A 45 21.90 -16.49 -18.24
C ALA A 45 21.78 -16.34 -19.76
N GLY A 46 21.31 -15.18 -20.25
CA GLY A 46 21.11 -14.91 -21.67
C GLY A 46 20.27 -13.67 -21.93
N ASN A 47 19.48 -13.72 -23.01
CA ASN A 47 18.60 -12.62 -23.41
C ASN A 47 17.22 -12.75 -22.78
N VAL A 48 16.60 -11.62 -22.47
CA VAL A 48 15.25 -11.55 -21.89
C VAL A 48 14.34 -10.79 -22.84
N LEU A 49 13.20 -11.40 -23.18
CA LEU A 49 12.11 -10.73 -23.88
C LEU A 49 10.99 -10.41 -22.88
N VAL A 50 10.67 -9.13 -22.74
CA VAL A 50 9.49 -8.66 -22.02
C VAL A 50 8.48 -8.18 -23.07
N HIS A 51 7.30 -8.78 -23.09
CA HIS A 51 6.27 -8.44 -24.07
C HIS A 51 4.88 -8.36 -23.42
N CYS A 52 3.99 -7.60 -24.05
CA CYS A 52 2.56 -7.62 -23.78
C CYS A 52 1.81 -7.83 -25.09
N PHE A 53 0.56 -7.38 -25.19
CA PHE A 53 -0.21 -7.46 -26.44
C PHE A 53 0.31 -6.47 -27.51
N ALA A 54 0.45 -5.19 -27.15
CA ALA A 54 0.79 -4.13 -28.11
C ALA A 54 2.24 -3.60 -28.00
N GLY A 55 2.97 -3.93 -26.93
CA GLY A 55 4.29 -3.35 -26.67
C GLY A 55 4.26 -1.88 -26.21
N VAL A 56 3.08 -1.34 -25.89
CA VAL A 56 2.85 0.09 -25.62
C VAL A 56 2.82 0.41 -24.12
N SER A 57 1.99 -0.31 -23.35
CA SER A 57 1.74 0.00 -21.93
C SER A 57 2.38 -1.03 -21.00
N ARG A 58 1.72 -2.16 -20.69
CA ARG A 58 2.20 -3.16 -19.69
C ARG A 58 3.67 -3.56 -19.78
N SER A 59 4.16 -3.94 -20.96
CA SER A 59 5.58 -4.35 -21.10
C SER A 59 6.51 -3.16 -20.96
N ALA A 60 6.12 -1.99 -21.48
CA ALA A 60 6.89 -0.77 -21.34
C ALA A 60 6.99 -0.37 -19.86
N THR A 61 5.88 -0.42 -19.11
CA THR A 61 5.84 -0.18 -17.66
C THR A 61 6.86 -1.04 -16.89
N ILE A 62 6.93 -2.35 -17.18
CA ILE A 62 7.88 -3.25 -16.51
C ILE A 62 9.33 -2.89 -16.88
N ILE A 63 9.59 -2.54 -18.14
CA ILE A 63 10.93 -2.11 -18.57
C ILE A 63 11.29 -0.76 -17.95
N THR A 64 10.37 0.21 -17.89
CA THR A 64 10.58 1.49 -17.22
C THR A 64 10.94 1.28 -15.76
N ALA A 65 10.17 0.46 -15.00
CA ALA A 65 10.51 0.11 -13.62
C ALA A 65 11.89 -0.56 -13.49
N TYR A 66 12.26 -1.41 -14.45
CA TYR A 66 13.57 -2.05 -14.48
C TYR A 66 14.68 -1.03 -14.63
N LEU A 67 14.58 -0.12 -15.61
CA LEU A 67 15.54 0.96 -15.84
C LEU A 67 15.64 1.88 -14.61
N MET A 68 14.52 2.30 -14.04
CA MET A 68 14.48 3.11 -12.82
C MET A 68 15.30 2.44 -11.70
N ARG A 69 15.07 1.16 -11.44
CA ARG A 69 15.76 0.42 -10.38
C ARG A 69 17.25 0.20 -10.67
N THR A 70 17.61 -0.23 -11.88
CA THR A 70 18.99 -0.59 -12.20
C THR A 70 19.88 0.61 -12.48
N GLU A 71 19.31 1.69 -13.01
CA GLU A 71 20.06 2.89 -13.40
C GLU A 71 19.83 4.07 -12.45
N GLN A 72 18.98 3.91 -11.43
CA GLN A 72 18.61 4.96 -10.47
C GLN A 72 18.06 6.22 -11.17
N LYS A 73 17.31 6.01 -12.24
CA LYS A 73 16.66 7.06 -13.03
C LYS A 73 15.28 7.40 -12.47
N SER A 74 14.89 8.67 -12.58
CA SER A 74 13.51 9.07 -12.31
C SER A 74 12.54 8.39 -13.29
N LEU A 75 11.25 8.39 -12.97
CA LEU A 75 10.23 7.91 -13.90
C LEU A 75 10.36 8.58 -15.27
N GLU A 76 10.52 9.90 -15.28
CA GLU A 76 10.62 10.70 -16.50
C GLU A 76 11.87 10.31 -17.31
N GLU A 77 13.03 10.21 -16.67
CA GLU A 77 14.29 9.84 -17.34
C GLU A 77 14.25 8.43 -17.92
N ALA A 78 13.70 7.47 -17.17
CA ALA A 78 13.58 6.08 -17.62
C ALA A 78 12.58 5.93 -18.76
N LEU A 79 11.46 6.66 -18.72
CA LEU A 79 10.45 6.64 -19.77
C LEU A 79 10.96 7.32 -21.04
N GLU A 80 11.67 8.44 -20.93
CA GLU A 80 12.28 9.13 -22.07
C GLU A 80 13.33 8.25 -22.75
N SER A 81 14.21 7.63 -21.97
CA SER A 81 15.20 6.66 -22.48
C SER A 81 14.54 5.52 -23.28
N LEU A 82 13.36 5.06 -22.83
CA LEU A 82 12.64 3.99 -23.53
C LEU A 82 11.94 4.50 -24.79
N LYS A 83 11.45 5.74 -24.79
CA LYS A 83 10.81 6.40 -25.94
C LYS A 83 11.79 6.72 -27.07
N GLU A 84 13.05 7.00 -26.77
CA GLU A 84 14.12 7.15 -27.78
C GLU A 84 14.27 5.89 -28.65
N ILE A 85 13.98 4.72 -28.09
CA ILE A 85 14.05 3.42 -28.78
C ILE A 85 12.70 3.08 -29.45
N ASN A 86 11.58 3.42 -28.80
CA ASN A 86 10.25 3.17 -29.31
C ASN A 86 9.28 4.30 -28.92
N GLU A 87 9.01 5.19 -29.87
CA GLU A 87 8.12 6.34 -29.70
C GLU A 87 6.68 5.96 -29.32
N SER A 88 6.24 4.73 -29.62
CA SER A 88 4.89 4.25 -29.28
C SER A 88 4.70 3.90 -27.80
N VAL A 89 5.75 3.98 -26.97
CA VAL A 89 5.68 3.70 -25.55
C VAL A 89 4.78 4.70 -24.84
N CYS A 90 3.71 4.19 -24.23
CA CYS A 90 2.71 4.96 -23.52
C CYS A 90 2.01 4.09 -22.47
N PRO A 91 2.61 3.92 -21.27
CA PRO A 91 1.91 3.36 -20.12
C PRO A 91 0.62 4.11 -19.81
N ASN A 92 -0.41 3.41 -19.31
CA ASN A 92 -1.61 4.09 -18.81
C ASN A 92 -1.31 4.91 -17.54
N ASP A 93 -2.18 5.88 -17.24
CA ASP A 93 -1.98 6.83 -16.13
C ASP A 93 -1.88 6.14 -14.77
N GLY A 94 -2.66 5.09 -14.53
CA GLY A 94 -2.59 4.31 -13.29
C GLY A 94 -1.25 3.59 -13.11
N PHE A 95 -0.60 3.16 -14.19
CA PHE A 95 0.77 2.63 -14.14
C PHE A 95 1.81 3.72 -13.92
N LEU A 96 1.65 4.90 -14.54
CA LEU A 96 2.56 6.03 -14.30
C LEU A 96 2.50 6.49 -12.83
N ASP A 97 1.31 6.61 -12.26
CA ASP A 97 1.11 6.91 -10.84
C ASP A 97 1.82 5.88 -9.94
N GLN A 98 1.70 4.59 -10.27
CA GLN A 98 2.36 3.52 -9.52
C GLN A 98 3.88 3.52 -9.68
N LEU A 99 4.42 3.85 -10.85
CA LEU A 99 5.86 4.02 -11.03
C LEU A 99 6.41 5.20 -10.24
N LYS A 100 5.64 6.30 -10.14
CA LYS A 100 6.00 7.42 -9.27
C LYS A 100 6.04 7.01 -7.80
N LEU A 101 5.08 6.22 -7.33
CA LEU A 101 5.13 5.63 -5.99
C LEU A 101 6.37 4.73 -5.82
N PHE A 102 6.73 3.96 -6.84
CA PHE A 102 7.92 3.11 -6.82
C PHE A 102 9.22 3.94 -6.71
N GLU A 103 9.31 5.07 -7.41
CA GLU A 103 10.40 6.04 -7.25
C GLU A 103 10.44 6.64 -5.84
N GLU A 104 9.30 7.11 -5.31
CA GLU A 104 9.20 7.67 -3.95
C GLU A 104 9.56 6.63 -2.85
N MET A 105 9.35 5.34 -3.12
CA MET A 105 9.77 4.23 -2.26
C MET A 105 11.24 3.83 -2.45
N GLY A 106 12.02 4.57 -3.25
CA GLY A 106 13.44 4.32 -3.48
C GLY A 106 13.71 3.16 -4.44
N PHE A 107 12.87 3.03 -5.48
CA PHE A 107 12.96 1.98 -6.52
C PHE A 107 12.87 0.56 -5.96
N LYS A 108 12.08 0.41 -4.90
CA LYS A 108 11.75 -0.87 -4.27
C LYS A 108 10.34 -0.81 -3.71
N VAL A 109 9.55 -1.86 -3.89
CA VAL A 109 8.22 -1.95 -3.30
C VAL A 109 8.36 -2.25 -1.80
N ASP A 110 8.36 -1.20 -0.98
CA ASP A 110 8.30 -1.33 0.48
C ASP A 110 6.84 -1.35 0.94
N THR A 111 6.33 -2.58 1.15
CA THR A 111 4.96 -2.81 1.62
C THR A 111 4.71 -2.31 3.04
N SER A 112 5.76 -1.99 3.80
CA SER A 112 5.65 -1.44 5.15
C SER A 112 5.59 0.09 5.18
N SER A 113 5.80 0.74 4.04
CA SER A 113 5.78 2.20 3.92
C SER A 113 4.36 2.78 4.05
N SER A 114 4.26 4.00 4.57
CA SER A 114 2.98 4.72 4.63
C SER A 114 2.43 5.06 3.24
N LEU A 115 3.30 5.19 2.23
CA LEU A 115 2.95 5.37 0.83
C LEU A 115 2.19 4.14 0.31
N TYR A 116 2.78 2.96 0.47
CA TYR A 116 2.16 1.72 0.02
C TYR A 116 0.83 1.42 0.72
N ARG A 117 0.76 1.60 2.05
CA ARG A 117 -0.49 1.43 2.80
C ARG A 117 -1.61 2.35 2.33
N ARG A 118 -1.29 3.63 2.04
CA ARG A 118 -2.26 4.58 1.47
C ARG A 118 -2.73 4.15 0.09
N PHE A 119 -1.81 3.69 -0.75
CA PHE A 119 -2.14 3.18 -2.08
C PHE A 119 -3.06 1.95 -1.98
N ARG A 120 -2.73 0.97 -1.14
CA ARG A 120 -3.57 -0.21 -0.86
C ARG A 120 -4.95 0.16 -0.34
N LEU A 121 -5.03 1.13 0.57
CA LEU A 121 -6.28 1.67 1.07
C LEU A 121 -7.10 2.29 -0.07
N LYS A 122 -6.50 3.10 -0.95
CA LYS A 122 -7.16 3.68 -2.14
C LYS A 122 -7.75 2.60 -3.05
N LEU A 123 -6.98 1.55 -3.38
CA LEU A 123 -7.45 0.42 -4.19
C LEU A 123 -8.67 -0.26 -3.54
N LEU A 124 -8.61 -0.50 -2.23
CA LEU A 124 -9.72 -1.07 -1.49
C LEU A 124 -11.00 -0.23 -1.59
N GLY A 125 -10.86 1.10 -1.52
CA GLY A 125 -11.97 2.03 -1.73
C GLY A 125 -12.56 1.97 -3.14
N GLN A 126 -11.72 1.80 -4.16
CA GLN A 126 -12.15 1.66 -5.55
C GLN A 126 -12.92 0.36 -5.75
N SER A 127 -12.41 -0.77 -5.27
CA SER A 127 -13.11 -2.07 -5.26
C SER A 127 -14.50 -1.95 -4.64
N TYR A 128 -14.63 -1.30 -3.48
CA TYR A 128 -15.92 -1.06 -2.85
C TYR A 128 -16.87 -0.26 -3.75
N LYS A 129 -16.37 0.83 -4.35
CA LYS A 129 -17.17 1.74 -5.20
C LYS A 129 -17.72 1.07 -6.45
N VAL A 130 -16.96 0.13 -7.05
CA VAL A 130 -17.41 -0.62 -8.23
C VAL A 130 -18.29 -1.84 -7.88
N GLY A 131 -18.60 -2.03 -6.59
CA GLY A 131 -19.51 -3.07 -6.12
C GLY A 131 -18.86 -4.45 -5.93
N GLU A 132 -17.53 -4.53 -5.86
CA GLU A 132 -16.86 -5.77 -5.49
C GLU A 132 -17.17 -6.14 -4.04
N LYS A 133 -17.41 -7.44 -3.80
CA LYS A 133 -17.58 -7.96 -2.45
C LYS A 133 -16.22 -8.00 -1.75
N ILE A 134 -16.02 -7.08 -0.80
CA ILE A 134 -14.80 -7.05 0.01
C ILE A 134 -14.90 -8.09 1.11
N GLY A 135 -14.25 -9.22 0.89
CA GLY A 135 -14.16 -10.28 1.89
C GLY A 135 -13.11 -9.99 2.97
N ASN A 136 -13.23 -10.69 4.10
CA ASN A 136 -12.31 -10.58 5.24
C ASN A 136 -10.85 -10.95 4.91
N HIS A 137 -10.60 -11.61 3.78
CA HIS A 137 -9.25 -11.98 3.33
C HIS A 137 -8.44 -10.77 2.81
N VAL A 138 -9.12 -9.66 2.48
CA VAL A 138 -8.47 -8.42 2.02
C VAL A 138 -7.97 -7.58 3.20
N PHE A 139 -8.47 -7.85 4.41
CA PHE A 139 -8.15 -7.10 5.62
C PHE A 139 -6.93 -7.65 6.34
N GLU A 140 -6.21 -6.75 6.99
CA GLU A 140 -5.02 -7.05 7.79
C GLU A 140 -5.38 -7.90 9.01
N ASP A 141 -4.44 -8.74 9.44
CA ASP A 141 -4.63 -9.61 10.59
C ASP A 141 -4.95 -8.83 11.86
N ASP A 142 -5.79 -9.42 12.73
CA ASP A 142 -6.12 -8.83 14.01
C ASP A 142 -4.92 -8.90 14.98
N PRO A 143 -4.33 -7.75 15.36
CA PRO A 143 -3.13 -7.73 16.20
C PRO A 143 -3.38 -8.14 17.65
N GLY A 144 -4.65 -8.28 18.06
CA GLY A 144 -5.00 -8.79 19.39
C GLY A 144 -5.18 -10.31 19.46
N VAL A 145 -5.03 -11.03 18.35
CA VAL A 145 -4.93 -12.49 18.35
C VAL A 145 -3.46 -12.87 18.47
N ALA A 146 -3.10 -13.69 19.46
CA ALA A 146 -1.74 -14.17 19.60
C ALA A 146 -1.33 -14.96 18.35
N ARG A 147 -0.24 -14.55 17.69
CA ARG A 147 0.34 -15.35 16.60
C ARG A 147 0.74 -16.72 17.17
N GLN A 148 0.10 -17.78 16.68
CA GLN A 148 0.68 -19.11 16.83
C GLN A 148 2.04 -19.09 16.12
N PRO A 149 3.14 -19.54 16.74
CA PRO A 149 4.41 -19.64 16.04
C PRO A 149 4.25 -20.65 14.90
N ASN A 150 4.28 -20.16 13.66
CA ASN A 150 4.41 -21.05 12.50
C ASN A 150 5.81 -21.70 12.58
N PRO A 151 5.92 -23.04 12.49
CA PRO A 151 7.22 -23.74 12.56
C PRO A 151 8.16 -23.43 11.39
N THR A 152 7.74 -22.63 10.39
CA THR A 152 8.52 -22.31 9.19
C THR A 152 9.17 -20.91 9.19
N GLN A 153 9.09 -20.15 10.30
CA GLN A 153 9.86 -18.92 10.46
C GLN A 153 10.94 -19.07 11.53
N GLU A 154 11.90 -19.94 11.26
CA GLU A 154 13.20 -19.88 11.92
C GLU A 154 14.20 -19.15 11.01
N LEU A 155 14.90 -18.20 11.64
CA LEU A 155 16.15 -17.56 11.22
C LEU A 155 16.05 -16.41 10.20
N SER A 156 15.63 -15.23 10.69
CA SER A 156 16.46 -14.04 10.48
C SER A 156 16.61 -13.31 11.80
N GLY A 157 17.84 -13.22 12.31
CA GLY A 157 18.21 -12.59 13.58
C GLY A 157 18.08 -11.06 13.56
N LYS A 158 16.92 -10.54 13.20
CA LYS A 158 16.58 -9.15 13.50
C LYS A 158 16.09 -9.12 14.94
N GLU A 159 16.80 -8.38 15.80
CA GLU A 159 16.28 -7.97 17.11
C GLU A 159 14.81 -7.59 16.93
N LYS A 160 13.91 -8.18 17.75
CA LYS A 160 12.49 -7.82 17.73
C LYS A 160 12.41 -6.35 18.15
N ALA A 161 12.42 -5.45 17.18
CA ALA A 161 12.23 -4.03 17.40
C ALA A 161 10.91 -3.86 18.16
N LEU A 162 10.99 -3.23 19.32
CA LEU A 162 9.85 -2.85 20.15
C LEU A 162 8.83 -2.09 19.29
N LYS A 163 7.60 -2.60 19.19
CA LYS A 163 6.55 -1.99 18.36
C LYS A 163 5.51 -1.30 19.23
N THR A 164 5.05 -0.14 18.78
CA THR A 164 3.94 0.55 19.43
C THR A 164 2.63 -0.19 19.16
N ALA A 165 1.86 -0.42 20.22
CA ALA A 165 0.53 -1.04 20.19
C ALA A 165 -0.51 -0.13 20.84
N TYR A 166 -1.69 -0.09 20.23
CA TYR A 166 -2.83 0.69 20.67
C TYR A 166 -3.86 -0.23 21.30
N ARG A 167 -4.07 -0.12 22.61
CA ARG A 167 -4.93 -1.01 23.39
C ARG A 167 -6.24 -0.34 23.73
N CYS A 168 -7.35 -1.07 23.64
CA CYS A 168 -8.64 -0.61 24.12
C CYS A 168 -8.54 -0.14 25.58
N LYS A 169 -8.95 1.09 25.87
CA LYS A 169 -8.84 1.68 27.21
C LYS A 169 -9.69 0.95 28.28
N LYS A 170 -10.76 0.26 27.85
CA LYS A 170 -11.67 -0.48 28.75
C LYS A 170 -11.15 -1.86 29.14
N CYS A 171 -10.57 -2.63 28.20
CA CYS A 171 -10.19 -4.03 28.42
C CYS A 171 -8.73 -4.37 28.10
N ARG A 172 -7.93 -3.38 27.67
CA ARG A 172 -6.51 -3.50 27.31
C ARG A 172 -6.17 -4.45 26.16
N ARG A 173 -7.18 -5.01 25.47
CA ARG A 173 -7.00 -5.73 24.21
C ARG A 173 -6.32 -4.84 23.17
N ILE A 174 -5.32 -5.35 22.45
CA ILE A 174 -4.70 -4.65 21.32
C ILE A 174 -5.75 -4.47 20.22
N ALA A 175 -6.01 -3.22 19.81
CA ALA A 175 -6.94 -2.89 18.74
C ALA A 175 -6.22 -2.61 17.42
N ALA A 176 -5.00 -2.06 17.48
CA ALA A 176 -4.14 -1.81 16.33
C ALA A 176 -2.66 -1.85 16.76
N ALA A 177 -1.76 -2.10 15.82
CA ALA A 177 -0.31 -1.92 16.00
C ALA A 177 0.19 -0.78 15.09
N GLN A 178 1.40 -0.27 15.36
CA GLN A 178 2.05 0.77 14.55
C GLN A 178 2.12 0.37 13.06
N ASP A 179 2.35 -0.91 12.81
CA ASP A 179 2.44 -1.48 11.45
C ASP A 179 1.12 -1.45 10.69
N ASN A 180 0.00 -1.15 11.35
CA ASN A 180 -1.30 -0.99 10.68
C ASN A 180 -1.66 0.50 10.52
N VAL A 181 -0.87 1.42 11.08
CA VAL A 181 -1.19 2.85 11.07
C VAL A 181 -0.83 3.43 9.69
N ILE A 182 -1.82 4.14 9.13
CA ILE A 182 -1.69 4.89 7.89
C ILE A 182 -1.33 6.32 8.25
N GLY A 183 -0.07 6.68 8.00
CA GLY A 183 0.38 8.06 8.08
C GLY A 183 -0.29 8.93 7.01
N HIS A 184 -0.56 10.18 7.35
CA HIS A 184 -1.08 11.16 6.41
C HIS A 184 -0.47 12.54 6.69
N THR A 185 -0.23 13.29 5.62
CA THR A 185 0.21 14.68 5.74
C THR A 185 -0.98 15.57 6.09
N PRO A 186 -0.78 16.64 6.89
CA PRO A 186 -1.83 17.60 7.20
C PRO A 186 -2.39 18.18 5.90
N GLY A 187 -3.71 18.25 5.80
CA GLY A 187 -4.33 18.84 4.62
C GLY A 187 -4.03 20.33 4.56
N GLU A 188 -4.08 20.88 3.36
CA GLU A 188 -4.28 22.31 3.16
C GLU A 188 -5.68 22.63 3.70
N GLY A 189 -5.79 22.89 5.00
CA GLY A 189 -7.08 23.18 5.63
C GLY A 189 -7.79 24.34 4.93
N ASN A 190 -9.11 24.46 5.12
CA ASN A 190 -9.85 25.65 4.69
C ASN A 190 -9.08 26.91 5.12
N SER A 191 -8.52 27.64 4.17
CA SER A 191 -7.75 28.88 4.38
C SER A 191 -8.52 29.94 5.19
N SER A 192 -9.85 29.76 5.33
CA SER A 192 -10.76 30.55 6.14
C SER A 192 -10.48 30.54 7.66
N PHE A 193 -9.74 29.57 8.20
CA PHE A 193 -9.41 29.51 9.64
C PHE A 193 -7.96 29.91 9.98
N ALA A 194 -7.16 30.33 9.00
CA ALA A 194 -5.76 30.71 9.18
C ALA A 194 -5.55 31.86 10.20
N TRP A 195 -6.59 32.63 10.51
CA TRP A 195 -6.53 33.70 11.51
C TRP A 195 -6.36 33.18 12.95
N HIS A 196 -6.77 31.94 13.25
CA HIS A 196 -6.53 31.32 14.56
C HIS A 196 -5.08 30.86 14.75
N ASP A 197 -4.39 30.43 13.67
CA ASP A 197 -3.00 29.96 13.72
C ASP A 197 -2.02 31.12 13.97
N LYS A 198 -2.33 32.36 13.56
CA LYS A 198 -1.44 33.54 13.76
C LYS A 198 -1.30 33.99 15.22
N ARG A 199 -2.15 33.55 16.16
CA ARG A 199 -2.06 33.93 17.59
C ARG A 199 -1.14 33.03 18.42
N LYS A 200 -0.71 31.88 17.89
CA LYS A 200 0.19 30.96 18.59
C LYS A 200 1.41 30.76 17.71
N GLY A 201 2.47 31.53 17.94
CA GLY A 201 3.74 31.47 17.21
C GLY A 201 4.52 30.17 17.39
N HIS A 202 3.92 29.03 17.04
CA HIS A 202 4.56 27.72 17.03
C HIS A 202 4.41 27.09 15.66
N THR A 203 5.54 26.75 15.05
CA THR A 203 5.66 25.80 13.95
C THR A 203 5.30 24.40 14.47
N HIS A 204 4.00 24.13 14.64
CA HIS A 204 3.51 22.84 15.09
C HIS A 204 3.64 21.78 13.99
N ASN A 205 4.20 20.63 14.33
CA ASN A 205 4.18 19.44 13.49
C ASN A 205 2.74 18.87 13.47
N LYS A 206 1.90 19.39 12.56
CA LYS A 206 0.45 19.11 12.51
C LYS A 206 0.09 17.62 12.39
N GLU A 207 1.01 16.74 11.99
CA GLU A 207 0.81 15.29 11.96
C GLU A 207 0.65 14.67 13.36
N GLN A 208 1.42 15.14 14.33
CA GLN A 208 1.47 14.52 15.68
C GLN A 208 0.24 14.86 16.53
N ASP A 209 -0.47 15.94 16.19
CA ASP A 209 -1.62 16.45 16.94
C ASP A 209 -2.98 15.92 16.44
N CYS A 210 -2.97 14.95 15.53
CA CYS A 210 -4.21 14.34 15.06
C CYS A 210 -4.92 13.61 16.20
N SER A 211 -6.23 13.84 16.39
CA SER A 211 -7.01 13.22 17.48
C SER A 211 -7.32 11.73 17.23
N SER A 212 -6.99 11.25 16.05
CA SER A 212 -7.43 9.98 15.50
C SER A 212 -6.29 9.24 14.84
N LEU A 213 -6.34 7.91 14.94
CA LEU A 213 -5.47 6.99 14.23
C LEU A 213 -6.26 6.44 13.05
N TYR A 214 -5.72 6.57 11.85
CA TYR A 214 -6.24 5.88 10.68
C TYR A 214 -5.42 4.62 10.48
N VAL A 215 -6.09 3.51 10.22
CA VAL A 215 -5.45 2.21 10.09
C VAL A 215 -5.92 1.51 8.83
N GLU A 216 -5.10 0.58 8.34
CA GLU A 216 -5.56 -0.43 7.39
C GLU A 216 -6.70 -1.22 8.04
N PRO A 217 -7.75 -1.59 7.28
CA PRO A 217 -8.87 -2.33 7.84
C PRO A 217 -8.39 -3.67 8.40
N LEU A 218 -8.67 -3.91 9.68
CA LEU A 218 -8.29 -5.13 10.37
C LEU A 218 -9.44 -6.13 10.33
N LYS A 219 -9.15 -7.43 10.39
CA LYS A 219 -10.17 -8.50 10.37
C LYS A 219 -11.25 -8.42 11.46
N TRP A 220 -11.01 -7.68 12.55
CA TRP A 220 -12.02 -7.43 13.59
C TRP A 220 -12.94 -6.24 13.27
N MET A 221 -12.59 -5.42 12.29
CA MET A 221 -13.31 -4.22 11.86
C MET A 221 -14.32 -4.48 10.73
N THR A 222 -14.64 -5.75 10.44
CA THR A 222 -15.49 -6.14 9.31
C THR A 222 -16.82 -5.37 9.31
N PRO A 223 -17.05 -4.48 8.33
CA PRO A 223 -18.34 -3.82 8.15
C PRO A 223 -19.45 -4.84 7.90
N GLU A 224 -20.68 -4.48 8.23
CA GLU A 224 -21.84 -5.20 7.74
C GLU A 224 -21.93 -5.09 6.21
N ASP A 225 -22.41 -6.15 5.55
CA ASP A 225 -22.52 -6.18 4.09
C ASP A 225 -23.32 -4.98 3.56
N GLY A 226 -22.69 -4.19 2.68
CA GLY A 226 -23.28 -3.01 2.07
C GLY A 226 -23.34 -1.75 2.95
N ALA A 227 -22.80 -1.79 4.17
CA ALA A 227 -22.75 -0.61 5.03
C ALA A 227 -21.72 0.40 4.52
N LEU A 228 -22.16 1.61 4.17
CA LEU A 228 -21.28 2.71 3.73
C LEU A 228 -20.46 3.30 4.89
N GLU A 229 -21.03 3.34 6.08
CA GLU A 229 -20.39 3.85 7.29
C GLU A 229 -20.91 3.11 8.53
N GLY A 230 -20.15 3.16 9.63
CA GLY A 230 -20.55 2.50 10.86
C GLY A 230 -19.58 2.68 12.02
N LYS A 231 -19.95 2.11 13.17
CA LYS A 231 -19.17 2.19 14.42
C LYS A 231 -18.19 1.02 14.50
N LEU A 232 -16.95 1.32 14.88
CA LEU A 232 -15.96 0.31 15.23
C LEU A 232 -15.99 0.07 16.74
N SER A 233 -16.38 -1.14 17.15
CA SER A 233 -16.52 -1.54 18.54
C SER A 233 -15.49 -2.62 18.90
N CYS A 234 -14.91 -2.53 20.10
CA CYS A 234 -13.98 -3.53 20.60
C CYS A 234 -14.69 -4.89 20.75
N ILE A 235 -14.21 -5.90 20.03
CA ILE A 235 -14.82 -7.24 20.01
C ILE A 235 -14.85 -7.95 21.37
N HIS A 236 -13.99 -7.56 22.32
CA HIS A 236 -13.94 -8.19 23.65
C HIS A 236 -14.87 -7.54 24.69
N CYS A 237 -15.12 -6.23 24.61
CA CYS A 237 -15.83 -5.51 25.67
C CYS A 237 -16.97 -4.59 25.18
N GLY A 238 -17.22 -4.56 23.87
CA GLY A 238 -18.24 -3.76 23.21
C GLY A 238 -18.01 -2.25 23.24
N ALA A 239 -16.89 -1.76 23.78
CA ALA A 239 -16.62 -0.32 23.83
C ALA A 239 -16.41 0.24 22.41
N ARG A 240 -17.07 1.35 22.09
CA ARG A 240 -16.85 2.08 20.84
C ARG A 240 -15.43 2.66 20.79
N LEU A 241 -14.64 2.23 19.82
CA LEU A 241 -13.26 2.67 19.58
C LEU A 241 -13.19 3.76 18.50
N GLY A 242 -14.09 3.75 17.54
CA GLY A 242 -14.13 4.75 16.47
C GLY A 242 -15.19 4.43 15.41
N TYR A 243 -14.87 4.73 14.14
CA TYR A 243 -15.80 4.65 13.02
C TYR A 243 -15.09 4.22 11.73
N PHE A 244 -15.86 3.67 10.80
CA PHE A 244 -15.43 3.54 9.42
C PHE A 244 -16.39 4.31 8.49
N ASN A 245 -15.87 4.77 7.36
CA ASN A 245 -16.66 5.33 6.27
C ASN A 245 -15.94 5.07 4.94
N TRP A 246 -16.62 4.39 4.02
CA TRP A 246 -16.09 4.03 2.71
C TRP A 246 -15.93 5.22 1.76
N SER A 247 -16.75 6.25 1.93
CA SER A 247 -16.59 7.51 1.22
C SER A 247 -15.38 8.28 1.74
N GLY A 248 -15.03 8.13 3.01
CA GLY A 248 -13.87 8.76 3.65
C GLY A 248 -14.25 9.72 4.78
N ILE A 249 -13.24 10.16 5.54
CA ILE A 249 -13.40 11.09 6.67
C ILE A 249 -12.28 12.13 6.60
N GLN A 250 -12.64 13.40 6.82
CA GLN A 250 -11.65 14.46 7.00
C GLN A 250 -11.08 14.40 8.42
N CYS A 251 -9.75 14.26 8.52
CA CYS A 251 -9.03 14.36 9.77
C CYS A 251 -9.07 15.79 10.32
N ASN A 252 -8.87 15.97 11.62
CA ASN A 252 -8.81 17.30 12.26
C ASN A 252 -7.64 18.16 11.73
N CYS A 253 -6.62 17.56 11.13
CA CYS A 253 -5.54 18.25 10.45
C CYS A 253 -5.92 18.72 9.01
N GLY A 254 -7.15 18.45 8.56
CA GLY A 254 -7.65 18.81 7.23
C GLY A 254 -7.47 17.74 6.15
N SER A 255 -6.66 16.71 6.40
CA SER A 255 -6.37 15.64 5.44
C SER A 255 -7.59 14.75 5.21
N TRP A 256 -7.84 14.35 3.96
CA TRP A 256 -8.95 13.48 3.60
C TRP A 256 -8.45 12.03 3.47
N ILE A 257 -9.06 11.10 4.19
CA ILE A 257 -8.67 9.68 4.20
C ILE A 257 -9.80 8.85 3.60
N THR A 258 -9.52 8.06 2.58
CA THR A 258 -10.53 7.28 1.84
C THR A 258 -10.04 5.91 1.42
N PRO A 259 -10.80 4.84 1.74
CA PRO A 259 -11.81 4.78 2.80
C PRO A 259 -11.17 5.06 4.16
N ALA A 260 -11.96 5.52 5.12
CA ALA A 260 -11.47 5.83 6.46
C ALA A 260 -11.83 4.73 7.45
N PHE A 261 -10.84 4.14 8.11
CA PHE A 261 -11.00 3.29 9.28
C PHE A 261 -10.28 3.94 10.46
N GLN A 262 -11.07 4.57 11.32
CA GLN A 262 -10.60 5.54 12.30
C GLN A 262 -10.77 4.99 13.72
N ILE A 263 -9.69 4.98 14.50
CA ILE A 263 -9.70 4.74 15.94
C ILE A 263 -9.44 6.07 16.67
N SER A 264 -10.30 6.44 17.62
CA SER A 264 -10.09 7.65 18.42
C SER A 264 -8.96 7.44 19.43
N LYS A 265 -7.95 8.32 19.43
CA LYS A 265 -6.84 8.25 20.41
C LYS A 265 -7.35 8.33 21.86
N SER A 266 -8.47 9.01 22.11
CA SER A 266 -9.10 9.09 23.44
C SER A 266 -9.63 7.76 23.99
N LYS A 267 -9.85 6.76 23.11
CA LYS A 267 -10.44 5.45 23.42
C LYS A 267 -9.42 4.32 23.53
N VAL A 268 -8.14 4.63 23.28
CA VAL A 268 -7.04 3.66 23.35
C VAL A 268 -5.89 4.19 24.21
N ASP A 269 -5.14 3.28 24.82
CA ASP A 269 -3.88 3.56 25.48
C ASP A 269 -2.72 3.07 24.61
N VAL A 270 -1.57 3.74 24.70
CA VAL A 270 -0.36 3.37 23.97
C VAL A 270 0.52 2.49 24.86
N SER A 271 1.08 1.43 24.27
CA SER A 271 2.01 0.51 24.94
C SER A 271 3.01 -0.04 23.94
N THR A 272 4.01 -0.75 24.42
CA THR A 272 5.03 -1.40 23.58
C THR A 272 4.86 -2.91 23.62
N ILE A 273 5.06 -3.59 22.49
CA ILE A 273 4.99 -5.06 22.32
C ILE A 273 6.18 -5.60 21.52
#